data_AF-A0A0L6CHD9-F1
#
_entry.id   AF-A0A0L6CHD9-F1
#
_cell.length_a   1.000
_cell.length_b   1.000
_cell.length_c   1.000
_cell.angle_alpha   90.00
_cell.angle_beta   90.00
_cell.angle_gamma   90.00
#
_symmetry.space_group_name_H-M   'P 1'
#
loop_
_entity.id
_entity.type
_entity.pdbx_description
1 polymer ?
#
loop_
_entity_poly.entity_id
_entity_poly.type
_entity_poly.pdbx_seq_one_letter_code
_entity_poly.pdbx_strand_id
1 'polypeptide(L)'
;MSPEDALEAERAAPASLDDLLDSDVDGLLDAPVKQAKVTHTDRLERAFLEVVEFRRTQGRVPDSTTREIAERKLGARLDGILANEEKITALKHLDEFGLLEAPEAPESIDDLLGDDDLDLLGDESGLLDVSDLPVRRQVHDSGDVARREQAKDFEQFEPLFKQKHVELRAGASKLLPYSGMAQIVPGAFFVLNGVMLFIAEVGETEYKKSTARENKRERLRCIFENGTESSMYRQSLAIRLSDEDGQVVVQVELPEILDDDEVSGYIYVLRSLSSDPQIAELNHLHKIGFTRGSVEARIKNAEKSPTYLMAPVEVVASYRTYNTRASALENLLHRVFAEVRLDLTQADQKGRSYDPAEWYVVPRVVIDQAIDLIISGDIVNVVYDRSAERLVSRAPASHADD
;
A
#
# COMPACT_ATOMS: atom_id res chain seq x y z
N MET A 1 89.97 5.18 7.97
CA MET A 1 88.64 5.51 8.49
C MET A 1 87.68 4.55 7.81
N SER A 2 87.05 3.71 8.63
CA SER A 2 86.26 2.57 8.17
C SER A 2 84.94 3.05 7.55
N PRO A 3 84.27 2.25 6.69
CA PRO A 3 83.02 2.63 6.03
C PRO A 3 81.83 2.82 6.99
N GLU A 4 82.02 2.46 8.26
CA GLU A 4 81.03 2.61 9.34
C GLU A 4 80.84 4.09 9.76
N ASP A 5 81.88 4.92 9.66
CA ASP A 5 81.79 6.35 10.03
C ASP A 5 80.97 7.19 9.01
N ALA A 6 80.76 6.67 7.80
CA ALA A 6 79.98 7.35 6.76
C ALA A 6 78.47 7.02 6.83
N LEU A 7 78.08 5.96 7.54
CA LEU A 7 76.68 5.59 7.74
C LEU A 7 76.07 6.22 9.02
N GLU A 8 76.88 6.73 9.93
CA GLU A 8 76.42 7.43 11.15
C GLU A 8 76.07 8.90 10.91
N ALA A 9 76.55 9.52 9.82
CA ALA A 9 76.26 10.91 9.49
C ALA A 9 74.84 11.14 8.93
N GLU A 10 74.12 10.08 8.54
CA GLU A 10 72.81 10.17 7.89
C GLU A 10 71.65 9.65 8.77
N ARG A 11 71.92 9.35 10.05
CA ARG A 11 70.92 8.96 11.05
C ARG A 11 70.90 9.90 12.25
N ALA A 12 70.89 11.21 11.99
CA ALA A 12 70.46 12.16 13.01
C ALA A 12 68.94 12.00 13.18
N ALA A 13 68.52 11.34 14.25
CA ALA A 13 67.11 11.28 14.62
C ALA A 13 66.61 12.71 14.88
N PRO A 14 65.49 13.15 14.28
CA PRO A 14 64.97 14.49 14.50
C PRO A 14 64.60 14.66 15.96
N ALA A 15 65.10 15.73 16.58
CA ALA A 15 65.01 15.94 18.03
C ALA A 15 63.62 16.43 18.47
N SER A 16 62.76 16.82 17.52
CA SER A 16 61.40 17.27 17.80
C SER A 16 60.42 16.85 16.68
N LEU A 17 59.13 16.77 17.00
CA LEU A 17 58.07 16.52 16.02
C LEU A 17 57.97 17.64 14.97
N ASP A 18 58.38 18.86 15.33
CA ASP A 18 58.38 20.01 14.41
C ASP A 18 59.46 19.86 13.33
N ASP A 19 60.64 19.32 13.67
CA ASP A 19 61.70 19.04 12.68
C ASP A 19 61.27 17.99 11.65
N LEU A 20 60.42 17.02 12.04
CA LEU A 20 59.84 16.04 11.12
C LEU A 20 58.86 16.67 10.15
N LEU A 21 58.04 17.63 10.61
CA LEU A 21 57.06 18.34 9.77
C LEU A 21 57.75 19.27 8.76
N ASP A 22 58.80 19.99 9.17
CA ASP A 22 59.54 20.90 8.29
C ASP A 22 60.44 20.16 7.28
N SER A 23 60.74 18.88 7.54
CA SER A 23 61.53 18.02 6.65
C SER A 23 60.70 17.24 5.61
N ASP A 24 59.38 17.46 5.52
CA ASP A 24 58.51 16.79 4.54
C ASP A 24 58.69 17.38 3.12
N VAL A 25 59.83 17.07 2.51
CA VAL A 25 60.20 17.55 1.17
C VAL A 25 59.37 16.88 0.06
N ASP A 26 58.77 15.72 0.34
CA ASP A 26 57.99 14.91 -0.61
C ASP A 26 56.46 15.14 -0.47
N GLY A 27 56.01 16.02 0.43
CA GLY A 27 54.60 16.36 0.63
C GLY A 27 53.73 15.17 1.04
N LEU A 28 54.33 14.20 1.74
CA LEU A 28 53.67 12.94 2.10
C LEU A 28 52.65 13.13 3.24
N LEU A 29 52.81 14.19 4.04
CA LEU A 29 51.94 14.56 5.16
C LEU A 29 50.90 15.64 4.79
N ASP A 30 50.96 16.17 3.57
CA ASP A 30 49.92 17.04 3.04
C ASP A 30 48.64 16.23 2.79
N ALA A 31 47.65 16.43 3.65
CA ALA A 31 46.34 15.81 3.49
C ALA A 31 45.73 16.23 2.14
N PRO A 32 45.16 15.29 1.35
CA PRO A 32 44.58 15.65 0.06
C PRO A 32 43.50 16.70 0.27
N VAL A 33 43.67 17.85 -0.40
CA VAL A 33 42.77 18.99 -0.31
C VAL A 33 41.34 18.48 -0.50
N LYS A 34 40.52 18.57 0.55
CA LYS A 34 39.10 18.18 0.50
C LYS A 34 38.47 18.93 -0.67
N GLN A 35 38.02 18.19 -1.68
CA GLN A 35 37.30 18.75 -2.82
C GLN A 35 36.17 19.64 -2.28
N ALA A 36 36.19 20.92 -2.66
CA ALA A 36 35.20 21.88 -2.20
C ALA A 36 33.79 21.32 -2.46
N LYS A 37 32.91 21.39 -1.45
CA LYS A 37 31.52 20.94 -1.62
C LYS A 37 30.88 21.81 -2.69
N VAL A 38 30.60 21.22 -3.86
CA VAL A 38 29.90 21.87 -4.97
C VAL A 38 28.61 22.50 -4.43
N THR A 39 28.61 23.82 -4.31
CA THR A 39 27.49 24.63 -3.83
C THR A 39 26.40 24.69 -4.90
N HIS A 40 25.19 25.06 -4.49
CA HIS A 40 24.04 25.21 -5.39
C HIS A 40 24.33 26.20 -6.53
N THR A 41 25.11 27.25 -6.26
CA THR A 41 25.55 28.25 -7.24
C THR A 41 26.50 27.68 -8.30
N ASP A 42 27.48 26.87 -7.90
CA ASP A 42 28.43 26.22 -8.82
C ASP A 42 27.73 25.22 -9.77
N ARG A 43 26.67 24.55 -9.31
CA ARG A 43 25.83 23.71 -10.18
C ARG A 43 25.04 24.52 -11.21
N LEU A 44 24.60 25.72 -10.83
CA LEU A 44 23.85 26.62 -11.70
C LEU A 44 24.76 27.21 -12.79
N GLU A 45 25.96 27.65 -12.40
CA GLU A 45 26.99 28.16 -13.32
C GLU A 45 27.40 27.11 -14.35
N ARG A 46 27.68 25.87 -13.90
CA ARG A 46 28.00 24.75 -14.81
C ARG A 46 26.85 24.44 -15.78
N ALA A 47 25.60 24.48 -15.30
CA ALA A 47 24.44 24.25 -16.14
C ALA A 47 24.25 25.36 -17.21
N PHE A 48 24.59 26.61 -16.89
CA PHE A 48 24.55 27.71 -17.84
C PHE A 48 25.70 27.63 -18.85
N LEU A 49 26.91 27.26 -18.42
CA LEU A 49 28.04 27.03 -19.32
C LEU A 49 27.77 25.94 -20.37
N GLU A 50 27.05 24.87 -20.00
CA GLU A 50 26.61 23.84 -20.95
C GLU A 50 25.67 24.42 -22.04
N VAL A 51 24.83 25.39 -21.68
CA VAL A 51 23.94 26.09 -22.62
C VAL A 51 24.75 27.03 -23.54
N VAL A 52 25.74 27.73 -22.99
CA VAL A 52 26.65 28.60 -23.75
C VAL A 52 27.49 27.79 -24.75
N GLU A 53 27.99 26.62 -24.34
CA GLU A 53 28.73 25.71 -25.22
C GLU A 53 27.84 25.13 -26.34
N PHE A 54 26.59 24.81 -26.02
CA PHE A 54 25.60 24.40 -27.03
C PHE A 54 25.38 25.51 -28.06
N ARG A 55 25.20 26.76 -27.63
CA ARG A 55 25.10 27.91 -28.55
C ARG A 55 26.36 28.09 -29.39
N ARG A 56 27.55 27.91 -28.79
CA ARG A 56 28.83 28.04 -29.51
C ARG A 56 29.01 26.98 -30.60
N THR A 57 28.48 25.78 -30.38
CA THR A 57 28.63 24.65 -31.31
C THR A 57 27.54 24.62 -32.38
N GLN A 58 26.28 24.93 -32.02
CA GLN A 58 25.13 24.83 -32.92
C GLN A 58 24.69 26.17 -33.51
N GLY A 59 25.16 27.29 -32.96
CA GLY A 59 24.77 28.65 -33.40
C GLY A 59 23.31 29.01 -33.11
N ARG A 60 22.58 28.15 -32.38
CA ARG A 60 21.15 28.30 -32.06
C ARG A 60 20.92 28.23 -30.55
N VAL A 61 19.82 28.82 -30.11
CA VAL A 61 19.34 28.71 -28.72
C VAL A 61 18.67 27.34 -28.55
N PRO A 62 18.91 26.59 -27.45
CA PRO A 62 18.28 25.30 -27.25
C PRO A 62 16.77 25.44 -27.01
N ASP A 63 15.97 24.66 -27.72
CA ASP A 63 14.50 24.68 -27.63
C ASP A 63 13.99 23.56 -26.68
N SER A 64 13.01 23.89 -25.84
CA SER A 64 12.37 22.96 -24.90
C SER A 64 11.32 22.05 -25.54
N THR A 65 11.00 22.27 -26.81
CA THR A 65 10.00 21.50 -27.56
C THR A 65 10.59 20.47 -28.54
N THR A 66 11.91 20.48 -28.76
CA THR A 66 12.59 19.57 -29.69
C THR A 66 12.49 18.10 -29.27
N ARG A 67 12.49 17.18 -30.26
CA ARG A 67 12.48 15.71 -30.05
C ARG A 67 13.80 15.15 -29.52
N GLU A 68 14.89 15.91 -29.60
CA GLU A 68 16.20 15.53 -29.09
C GLU A 68 16.29 15.72 -27.57
N ILE A 69 16.58 14.64 -26.86
CA ILE A 69 16.56 14.61 -25.39
C ILE A 69 17.63 15.52 -24.77
N ALA A 70 18.78 15.69 -25.45
CA ALA A 70 19.88 16.51 -24.98
C ALA A 70 19.52 18.01 -25.08
N GLU A 71 19.05 18.45 -26.24
CA GLU A 71 18.61 19.82 -26.49
C GLU A 71 17.43 20.21 -25.61
N ARG A 72 16.40 19.35 -25.51
CA ARG A 72 15.23 19.59 -24.68
C ARG A 72 15.57 19.81 -23.20
N LYS A 73 16.57 19.07 -22.68
CA LYS A 73 17.04 19.24 -21.30
C LYS A 73 17.74 20.59 -21.11
N LEU A 74 18.49 21.05 -22.11
CA LEU A 74 19.17 22.35 -22.08
C LEU A 74 18.15 23.49 -22.23
N GLY A 75 17.17 23.36 -23.12
CA GLY A 75 16.08 24.34 -23.31
C GLY A 75 15.23 24.50 -22.05
N ALA A 76 14.76 23.40 -21.45
CA ALA A 76 14.00 23.46 -20.20
C ALA A 76 14.80 24.05 -19.02
N ARG A 77 16.14 23.92 -19.03
CA ARG A 77 17.02 24.56 -18.04
C ARG A 77 17.13 26.06 -18.29
N LEU A 78 17.28 26.48 -19.56
CA LEU A 78 17.30 27.88 -19.94
C LEU A 78 15.98 28.57 -19.57
N ASP A 79 14.85 27.94 -19.87
CA ASP A 79 13.51 28.42 -19.48
C ASP A 79 13.40 28.59 -17.95
N GLY A 80 13.93 27.62 -17.19
CA GLY A 80 13.95 27.67 -15.72
C GLY A 80 14.93 28.69 -15.12
N ILE A 81 15.90 29.19 -15.90
CA ILE A 81 16.79 30.30 -15.54
C ILE A 81 16.10 31.63 -15.87
N LEU A 82 15.49 31.75 -17.05
CA LEU A 82 14.75 32.94 -17.48
C LEU A 82 13.54 33.23 -16.59
N ALA A 83 12.90 32.19 -16.02
CA ALA A 83 11.79 32.37 -15.09
C ALA A 83 12.16 32.93 -13.71
N ASN A 84 13.46 33.09 -13.38
CA ASN A 84 13.89 33.55 -12.05
C ASN A 84 14.99 34.62 -12.12
N GLU A 85 14.61 35.85 -11.77
CA GLU A 85 15.46 37.05 -11.81
C GLU A 85 16.72 36.98 -10.92
N GLU A 86 16.67 36.24 -9.80
CA GLU A 86 17.82 36.06 -8.91
C GLU A 86 18.91 35.23 -9.60
N LYS A 87 18.51 34.21 -10.36
CA LYS A 87 19.42 33.36 -11.14
C LYS A 87 19.99 34.12 -12.33
N ILE A 88 19.19 34.96 -12.98
CA ILE A 88 19.63 35.83 -14.06
C ILE A 88 20.75 36.75 -13.53
N THR A 89 20.52 37.43 -12.40
CA THR A 89 21.50 38.36 -11.82
C THR A 89 22.81 37.65 -11.42
N ALA A 90 22.71 36.43 -10.88
CA ALA A 90 23.89 35.62 -10.55
C ALA A 90 24.69 35.20 -11.79
N LEU A 91 24.03 34.94 -12.92
CA LEU A 91 24.65 34.40 -14.14
C LEU A 91 25.05 35.46 -15.17
N LYS A 92 24.65 36.73 -15.01
CA LYS A 92 24.98 37.84 -15.93
C LYS A 92 26.47 37.95 -16.26
N HIS A 93 27.35 37.60 -15.33
CA HIS A 93 28.81 37.69 -15.55
C HIS A 93 29.38 36.57 -16.45
N LEU A 94 28.61 35.51 -16.71
CA LEU A 94 28.97 34.38 -17.56
C LEU A 94 28.27 34.41 -18.92
N ASP A 95 27.40 35.40 -19.15
CA ASP A 95 26.64 35.51 -20.39
C ASP A 95 27.46 36.22 -21.47
N GLU A 96 28.18 35.43 -22.26
CA GLU A 96 29.00 35.93 -23.38
C GLU A 96 28.16 36.35 -24.60
N PHE A 97 26.89 35.94 -24.68
CA PHE A 97 26.12 36.06 -25.91
C PHE A 97 24.75 36.76 -25.74
N GLY A 98 24.48 37.37 -24.58
CA GLY A 98 23.23 38.07 -24.30
C GLY A 98 22.00 37.14 -24.29
N LEU A 99 22.16 35.90 -23.82
CA LEU A 99 21.07 34.92 -23.69
C LEU A 99 20.08 35.28 -22.57
N LEU A 100 20.52 36.08 -21.60
CA LEU A 100 19.77 36.44 -20.39
C LEU A 100 19.16 37.84 -20.47
N GLU A 101 19.40 38.58 -21.56
CA GLU A 101 18.74 39.85 -21.81
C GLU A 101 17.36 39.57 -22.41
N ALA A 102 16.32 40.11 -21.76
CA ALA A 102 14.97 40.05 -22.33
C ALA A 102 14.98 40.79 -23.67
N PRO A 103 14.41 40.22 -24.74
CA PRO A 103 14.32 40.91 -26.02
C PRO A 103 13.62 42.26 -25.83
N GLU A 104 14.16 43.31 -26.45
CA GLU A 104 13.54 44.64 -26.43
C GLU A 104 12.10 44.53 -26.91
N ALA A 105 11.17 45.19 -26.20
CA ALA A 105 9.76 45.15 -26.56
C ALA A 105 9.60 45.73 -27.97
N PRO A 106 8.95 45.01 -28.91
CA PRO A 106 8.81 45.47 -30.28
C PRO A 106 8.05 46.80 -30.31
N GLU A 107 8.59 47.79 -31.02
CA GLU A 107 8.05 49.15 -31.06
C GLU A 107 6.74 49.23 -31.87
N SER A 108 6.39 48.21 -32.65
CA SER A 108 5.18 48.18 -33.46
C SER A 108 4.59 46.78 -33.66
N ILE A 109 3.29 46.74 -33.99
CA ILE A 109 2.56 45.52 -34.35
C ILE A 109 3.10 44.92 -35.67
N ASP A 110 3.61 45.75 -36.58
CA ASP A 110 4.17 45.29 -37.86
C ASP A 110 5.49 44.53 -37.66
N ASP A 111 6.29 44.87 -36.64
CA ASP A 111 7.51 44.13 -36.26
C ASP A 111 7.18 42.75 -35.68
N LEU A 112 6.09 42.63 -34.92
CA LEU A 112 5.58 41.36 -34.39
C LEU A 112 5.02 40.42 -35.46
N LEU A 113 4.53 40.99 -36.57
CA LEU A 113 3.92 40.24 -37.67
C LEU A 113 4.93 39.86 -38.76
N GLY A 114 6.07 40.55 -38.85
CA GLY A 114 7.13 40.28 -39.82
C GLY A 114 8.00 39.07 -39.47
N ASP A 115 8.07 38.70 -38.19
CA ASP A 115 8.90 37.61 -37.64
C ASP A 115 8.08 36.30 -37.47
N ASP A 116 7.14 36.03 -38.39
CA ASP A 116 6.32 34.82 -38.41
C ASP A 116 7.13 33.60 -38.87
N ASP A 117 8.10 33.19 -38.04
CA ASP A 117 8.97 32.01 -38.23
C ASP A 117 8.20 30.70 -38.44
N LEU A 118 6.92 30.68 -38.06
CA LEU A 118 6.03 29.52 -38.12
C LEU A 118 5.06 29.57 -39.31
N ASP A 119 5.10 30.60 -40.16
CA ASP A 119 4.23 30.80 -41.33
C ASP A 119 2.73 30.60 -40.99
N LEU A 120 2.34 30.97 -39.76
CA LEU A 120 1.00 30.73 -39.21
C LEU A 120 -0.03 31.72 -39.75
N LEU A 121 0.42 32.87 -40.25
CA LEU A 121 -0.42 33.98 -40.67
C LEU A 121 -0.57 34.08 -42.20
N GLY A 122 0.17 33.25 -42.95
CA GLY A 122 0.17 33.24 -44.42
C GLY A 122 -1.02 32.53 -45.07
N ASP A 123 -1.62 31.53 -44.40
CA ASP A 123 -2.72 30.74 -44.97
C ASP A 123 -3.74 30.29 -43.89
N GLU A 124 -5.04 30.40 -44.18
CA GLU A 124 -6.13 29.98 -43.28
C GLU A 124 -6.10 28.46 -42.98
N SER A 125 -5.33 27.70 -43.76
CA SER A 125 -5.22 26.24 -43.65
C SER A 125 -4.16 25.76 -42.64
N GLY A 126 -3.08 26.52 -42.41
CA GLY A 126 -1.99 26.11 -41.52
C GLY A 126 -2.41 26.07 -40.04
N LEU A 127 -3.31 26.96 -39.65
CA LEU A 127 -3.84 27.04 -38.28
C LEU A 127 -4.72 25.83 -37.90
N LEU A 128 -5.25 25.11 -38.90
CA LEU A 128 -6.07 23.92 -38.73
C LEU A 128 -5.31 22.62 -39.03
N ASP A 129 -4.03 22.70 -39.43
CA ASP A 129 -3.22 21.53 -39.73
C ASP A 129 -2.69 20.87 -38.44
N VAL A 130 -3.36 19.79 -38.04
CA VAL A 130 -3.01 18.98 -36.86
C VAL A 130 -2.05 17.83 -37.19
N SER A 131 -1.49 17.78 -38.40
CA SER A 131 -0.64 16.68 -38.89
C SER A 131 0.65 16.51 -38.08
N ASP A 132 1.21 17.62 -37.57
CA ASP A 132 2.46 17.61 -36.79
C ASP A 132 2.27 17.39 -35.29
N LEU A 133 1.03 17.47 -34.81
CA LEU A 133 0.72 17.14 -33.43
C LEU A 133 0.91 15.63 -33.21
N PRO A 134 1.47 15.21 -32.06
CA PRO A 134 1.63 13.80 -31.74
C PRO A 134 0.24 13.15 -31.67
N VAL A 135 -0.16 12.49 -32.76
CA VAL A 135 -1.41 11.75 -32.86
C VAL A 135 -1.48 10.78 -31.69
N ARG A 136 -2.43 10.98 -30.77
CA ARG A 136 -2.76 9.97 -29.76
C ARG A 136 -3.03 8.69 -30.53
N ARG A 137 -2.15 7.71 -30.37
CA ARG A 137 -2.23 6.37 -30.98
C ARG A 137 -3.68 5.90 -30.85
N GLN A 138 -4.44 5.99 -31.94
CA GLN A 138 -5.79 5.45 -31.98
C GLN A 138 -5.60 3.96 -31.75
N VAL A 139 -6.11 3.50 -30.60
CA VAL A 139 -6.15 2.07 -30.30
C VAL A 139 -7.03 1.47 -31.38
N HIS A 140 -6.41 0.84 -32.38
CA HIS A 140 -7.13 0.02 -33.33
C HIS A 140 -7.96 -0.98 -32.53
N ASP A 141 -9.27 -0.85 -32.70
CA ASP A 141 -10.34 -1.67 -32.14
C ASP A 141 -9.99 -3.14 -32.35
N SER A 142 -9.43 -3.74 -31.31
CA SER A 142 -9.01 -5.14 -31.29
C SER A 142 -9.87 -5.84 -30.24
N GLY A 143 -11.03 -6.29 -30.73
CA GLY A 143 -11.90 -7.26 -30.08
C GLY A 143 -13.22 -6.66 -29.60
N ASP A 144 -14.30 -6.97 -30.35
CA ASP A 144 -15.70 -6.88 -29.97
C ASP A 144 -16.00 -5.95 -28.79
N VAL A 145 -16.11 -4.65 -29.07
CA VAL A 145 -16.66 -3.70 -28.12
C VAL A 145 -18.00 -4.26 -27.65
N ALA A 146 -18.14 -4.50 -26.34
CA ALA A 146 -19.34 -5.03 -25.70
C ALA A 146 -20.53 -4.07 -25.83
N ARG A 147 -21.04 -3.90 -27.04
CA ARG A 147 -22.28 -3.20 -27.35
C ARG A 147 -23.43 -4.08 -26.87
N ARG A 148 -24.51 -3.44 -26.43
CA ARG A 148 -25.73 -4.16 -26.02
C ARG A 148 -26.37 -4.73 -27.30
N GLU A 149 -26.44 -6.04 -27.40
CA GLU A 149 -27.11 -6.76 -28.49
C GLU A 149 -28.48 -7.25 -28.01
N GLN A 150 -29.39 -7.54 -28.94
CA GLN A 150 -30.68 -8.11 -28.59
C GLN A 150 -30.50 -9.58 -28.18
N ALA A 151 -30.95 -9.94 -26.98
CA ALA A 151 -30.77 -11.28 -26.44
C ALA A 151 -31.69 -12.28 -27.17
N LYS A 152 -31.10 -13.34 -27.75
CA LYS A 152 -31.85 -14.39 -28.46
C LYS A 152 -32.58 -15.35 -27.50
N ASP A 153 -32.08 -15.51 -26.29
CA ASP A 153 -32.59 -16.46 -25.29
C ASP A 153 -33.44 -15.79 -24.19
N PHE A 154 -33.87 -14.56 -24.38
CA PHE A 154 -34.51 -13.74 -23.34
C PHE A 154 -35.77 -14.38 -22.73
N GLU A 155 -36.53 -15.15 -23.52
CA GLU A 155 -37.75 -15.84 -23.07
C GLU A 155 -37.50 -16.80 -21.89
N GLN A 156 -36.27 -17.33 -21.76
CA GLN A 156 -35.90 -18.21 -20.65
C GLN A 156 -35.60 -17.43 -19.35
N PHE A 157 -35.14 -16.19 -19.47
CA PHE A 157 -34.70 -15.37 -18.34
C PHE A 157 -35.78 -14.38 -17.86
N GLU A 158 -36.73 -14.01 -18.73
CA GLU A 158 -37.89 -13.18 -18.38
C GLU A 158 -38.64 -13.62 -17.11
N PRO A 159 -38.98 -14.92 -16.89
CA PRO A 159 -39.68 -15.33 -15.68
C PRO A 159 -38.84 -15.12 -14.41
N LEU A 160 -37.50 -15.20 -14.49
CA LEU A 160 -36.61 -15.01 -13.35
C LEU A 160 -36.62 -13.56 -12.86
N PHE A 161 -36.60 -12.59 -13.78
CA PHE A 161 -36.71 -11.17 -13.43
C PHE A 161 -38.07 -10.86 -12.81
N LYS A 162 -39.17 -11.42 -13.35
CA LYS A 162 -40.51 -11.25 -12.77
C LYS A 162 -40.59 -11.83 -11.36
N GLN A 163 -40.00 -13.00 -11.13
CA GLN A 163 -39.94 -13.62 -9.80
C GLN A 163 -39.16 -12.75 -8.82
N LYS A 164 -37.98 -12.25 -9.20
CA LYS A 164 -37.16 -11.37 -8.33
C LYS A 164 -37.85 -10.05 -8.02
N HIS A 165 -38.62 -9.47 -8.95
CA HIS A 165 -39.47 -8.30 -8.68
C HIS A 165 -40.60 -8.58 -7.67
N VAL A 166 -41.13 -9.80 -7.65
CA VAL A 166 -42.11 -10.24 -6.65
C VAL A 166 -41.43 -10.43 -5.29
N GLU A 167 -40.25 -11.05 -5.26
CA GLU A 167 -39.48 -11.26 -4.03
C GLU A 167 -38.99 -9.95 -3.40
N LEU A 168 -38.57 -8.97 -4.22
CA LEU A 168 -38.23 -7.61 -3.77
C LEU A 168 -39.45 -6.89 -3.19
N ARG A 169 -40.62 -7.02 -3.80
CA ARG A 169 -41.88 -6.45 -3.27
C ARG A 169 -42.35 -7.14 -2.00
N ALA A 170 -42.13 -8.44 -1.88
CA ALA A 170 -42.45 -9.23 -0.70
C ALA A 170 -41.44 -9.03 0.45
N GLY A 171 -40.31 -8.33 0.21
CA GLY A 171 -39.25 -8.13 1.19
C GLY A 171 -38.38 -9.37 1.46
N ALA A 172 -38.56 -10.43 0.68
CA ALA A 172 -37.77 -11.66 0.73
C ALA A 172 -36.40 -11.50 0.05
N SER A 173 -36.20 -10.45 -0.74
CA SER A 173 -34.91 -10.03 -1.27
C SER A 173 -34.64 -8.57 -0.91
N LYS A 174 -33.39 -8.22 -0.59
CA LYS A 174 -32.96 -6.85 -0.29
C LYS A 174 -31.92 -6.39 -1.29
N LEU A 175 -31.99 -5.09 -1.62
CA LEU A 175 -30.97 -4.40 -2.39
C LEU A 175 -29.89 -3.93 -1.43
N LEU A 176 -28.69 -4.49 -1.58
CA LEU A 176 -27.52 -4.06 -0.82
C LEU A 176 -26.55 -3.31 -1.75
N PRO A 177 -25.82 -2.30 -1.23
CA PRO A 177 -24.78 -1.65 -2.01
C PRO A 177 -23.71 -2.68 -2.41
N TYR A 178 -23.20 -2.55 -3.63
CA TYR A 178 -22.13 -3.39 -4.14
C TYR A 178 -20.85 -3.23 -3.29
N SER A 179 -20.38 -4.33 -2.69
CA SER A 179 -19.21 -4.31 -1.79
C SER A 179 -17.94 -4.89 -2.42
N GLY A 180 -18.00 -5.38 -3.67
CA GLY A 180 -16.81 -5.71 -4.45
C GLY A 180 -16.91 -6.92 -5.37
N MET A 181 -15.80 -7.17 -6.07
CA MET A 181 -15.65 -8.14 -7.17
C MET A 181 -15.98 -9.59 -6.82
N ALA A 182 -15.97 -9.97 -5.55
CA ALA A 182 -16.27 -11.33 -5.09
C ALA A 182 -17.76 -11.70 -5.19
N GLN A 183 -18.66 -10.70 -5.21
CA GLN A 183 -20.10 -10.92 -5.33
C GLN A 183 -20.54 -11.25 -6.77
N ILE A 184 -19.66 -11.05 -7.75
CA ILE A 184 -19.92 -11.33 -9.16
C ILE A 184 -19.78 -12.84 -9.42
N VAL A 185 -20.87 -13.55 -9.15
CA VAL A 185 -21.01 -15.01 -9.29
C VAL A 185 -22.06 -15.31 -10.39
N PRO A 186 -21.94 -16.39 -11.17
CA PRO A 186 -23.00 -16.80 -12.08
C PRO A 186 -24.32 -17.02 -11.31
N GLY A 187 -25.43 -16.57 -11.89
CA GLY A 187 -26.76 -16.62 -11.26
C GLY A 187 -27.10 -15.43 -10.37
N ALA A 188 -26.17 -14.51 -10.13
CA ALA A 188 -26.43 -13.31 -9.32
C ALA A 188 -27.19 -12.23 -10.11
N PHE A 189 -28.01 -11.47 -9.38
CA PHE A 189 -28.79 -10.35 -9.89
C PHE A 189 -28.24 -9.03 -9.35
N PHE A 190 -28.08 -8.05 -10.23
CA PHE A 190 -27.66 -6.70 -9.87
C PHE A 190 -28.62 -5.68 -10.46
N VAL A 191 -28.63 -4.48 -9.90
CA VAL A 191 -29.36 -3.33 -10.42
C VAL A 191 -28.34 -2.28 -10.78
N LEU A 192 -28.32 -1.87 -12.04
CA LEU A 192 -27.44 -0.83 -12.57
C LEU A 192 -28.32 0.26 -13.19
N ASN A 193 -28.25 1.49 -12.69
CA ASN A 193 -29.05 2.62 -13.19
C ASN A 193 -30.57 2.33 -13.28
N GLY A 194 -31.10 1.59 -12.30
CA GLY A 194 -32.53 1.20 -12.25
C GLY A 194 -32.94 0.09 -13.22
N VAL A 195 -31.99 -0.51 -13.96
CA VAL A 195 -32.23 -1.69 -14.80
C VAL A 195 -31.64 -2.91 -14.12
N MET A 196 -32.42 -3.98 -13.97
CA MET A 196 -31.89 -5.24 -13.44
C MET A 196 -31.06 -5.98 -14.49
N LEU A 197 -29.95 -6.57 -14.04
CA LEU A 197 -29.08 -7.43 -14.83
C LEU A 197 -28.90 -8.77 -14.13
N PHE A 198 -28.73 -9.81 -14.94
CA PHE A 198 -28.52 -11.18 -14.53
C PHE A 198 -27.24 -11.70 -15.18
N ILE A 199 -26.41 -12.40 -14.40
CA ILE A 199 -25.18 -13.00 -14.91
C ILE A 199 -25.47 -14.45 -15.27
N ALA A 200 -25.58 -14.75 -16.56
CA ALA A 200 -25.91 -16.09 -17.04
C ALA A 200 -24.71 -17.03 -16.95
N GLU A 201 -23.52 -16.57 -17.34
CA GLU A 201 -22.32 -17.40 -17.39
C GLU A 201 -21.05 -16.55 -17.22
N VAL A 202 -20.05 -17.12 -16.56
CA VAL A 202 -18.69 -16.59 -16.49
C VAL A 202 -17.84 -17.40 -17.47
N GLY A 203 -17.44 -16.77 -18.57
CA GLY A 203 -16.58 -17.36 -19.59
C GLY A 203 -15.15 -17.57 -19.13
N GLU A 204 -14.34 -18.17 -19.99
CA GLU A 204 -12.98 -18.60 -19.68
C GLU A 204 -12.08 -17.44 -19.21
N THR A 205 -11.15 -17.78 -18.31
CA THR A 205 -10.14 -16.85 -17.84
C THR A 205 -9.08 -16.63 -18.90
N GLU A 206 -9.03 -15.43 -19.47
CA GLU A 206 -7.94 -14.97 -20.33
C GLU A 206 -6.88 -14.26 -19.48
N TYR A 207 -5.61 -14.65 -19.64
CA TYR A 207 -4.48 -13.94 -19.03
C TYR A 207 -3.80 -13.07 -20.08
N LYS A 208 -3.90 -11.74 -19.95
CA LYS A 208 -3.12 -10.82 -20.79
C LYS A 208 -1.88 -10.37 -20.01
N LYS A 209 -0.70 -10.72 -20.53
CA LYS A 209 0.57 -10.20 -20.01
C LYS A 209 0.76 -8.77 -20.51
N SER A 210 0.70 -7.80 -19.61
CA SER A 210 1.19 -6.44 -19.87
C SER A 210 2.62 -6.33 -19.37
N THR A 211 3.41 -5.39 -19.89
CA THR A 211 4.84 -5.16 -19.58
C THR A 211 5.15 -5.01 -18.08
N ALA A 212 4.14 -4.73 -17.24
CA ALA A 212 4.27 -4.57 -15.79
C ALA A 212 3.48 -5.56 -14.91
N ARG A 213 2.36 -6.15 -15.38
CA ARG A 213 1.50 -7.07 -14.59
C ARG A 213 0.71 -8.04 -15.49
N GLU A 214 0.47 -9.25 -14.98
CA GLU A 214 -0.48 -10.20 -15.58
C GLU A 214 -1.89 -9.87 -15.09
N ASN A 215 -2.77 -9.47 -16.01
CA ASN A 215 -4.17 -9.16 -15.69
C ASN A 215 -5.06 -10.33 -16.09
N LYS A 216 -5.76 -10.89 -15.10
CA LYS A 216 -6.82 -11.90 -15.27
C LYS A 216 -8.08 -11.20 -15.84
N ARG A 217 -8.56 -11.62 -17.01
CA ARG A 217 -9.79 -11.11 -17.63
C ARG A 217 -10.75 -12.27 -17.81
N GLU A 218 -11.92 -12.17 -17.21
CA GLU A 218 -13.02 -13.13 -17.39
C GLU A 218 -14.15 -12.40 -18.11
N ARG A 219 -14.64 -12.97 -19.22
CA ARG A 219 -15.81 -12.45 -19.94
C ARG A 219 -17.08 -12.94 -19.25
N LEU A 220 -18.06 -12.07 -19.10
CA LEU A 220 -19.37 -12.37 -18.51
C LEU A 220 -20.44 -12.22 -19.58
N ARG A 221 -21.39 -13.16 -19.61
CA ARG A 221 -22.64 -12.99 -20.36
C ARG A 221 -23.66 -12.35 -19.43
N CYS A 222 -23.83 -11.03 -19.55
CA CYS A 222 -24.80 -10.27 -18.76
C CYS A 222 -26.08 -10.07 -19.58
N ILE A 223 -27.22 -10.43 -18.99
CA ILE A 223 -28.55 -10.27 -19.58
C ILE A 223 -29.27 -9.17 -18.80
N PHE A 224 -29.83 -8.20 -19.49
CA PHE A 224 -30.58 -7.09 -18.91
C PHE A 224 -32.08 -7.34 -19.01
N GLU A 225 -32.83 -6.82 -18.05
CA GLU A 225 -34.30 -6.88 -18.01
C GLU A 225 -34.96 -6.29 -19.27
N ASN A 226 -34.31 -5.35 -19.93
CA ASN A 226 -34.82 -4.71 -21.15
C ASN A 226 -34.65 -5.57 -22.42
N GLY A 227 -34.29 -6.85 -22.30
CA GLY A 227 -34.13 -7.77 -23.42
C GLY A 227 -32.80 -7.64 -24.16
N THR A 228 -31.82 -6.95 -23.58
CA THR A 228 -30.47 -6.83 -24.17
C THR A 228 -29.46 -7.74 -23.47
N GLU A 229 -28.50 -8.27 -24.21
CA GLU A 229 -27.33 -8.98 -23.67
C GLU A 229 -26.05 -8.19 -23.95
N SER A 230 -25.06 -8.34 -23.08
CA SER A 230 -23.74 -7.75 -23.26
C SER A 230 -22.65 -8.67 -22.71
N SER A 231 -21.61 -8.84 -23.51
CA SER A 231 -20.42 -9.62 -23.19
C SER A 231 -19.36 -8.76 -22.49
N MET A 232 -19.61 -8.35 -21.25
CA MET A 232 -18.71 -7.46 -20.51
C MET A 232 -17.62 -8.23 -19.76
N TYR A 233 -16.43 -7.65 -19.59
CA TYR A 233 -15.44 -8.20 -18.67
C TYR A 233 -15.86 -8.01 -17.22
N ARG A 234 -15.56 -8.97 -16.34
CA ARG A 234 -15.88 -8.87 -14.89
C ARG A 234 -15.35 -7.60 -14.24
N GLN A 235 -14.13 -7.20 -14.58
CA GLN A 235 -13.53 -5.95 -14.09
C GLN A 235 -14.29 -4.72 -14.59
N SER A 236 -14.76 -4.72 -15.84
CA SER A 236 -15.53 -3.62 -16.40
C SER A 236 -16.91 -3.50 -15.76
N LEU A 237 -17.56 -4.63 -15.46
CA LEU A 237 -18.83 -4.65 -14.74
C LEU A 237 -18.64 -4.14 -13.31
N ALA A 238 -17.59 -4.58 -12.63
CA ALA A 238 -17.26 -4.12 -11.28
C ALA A 238 -17.03 -2.60 -11.22
N ILE A 239 -16.28 -2.04 -12.17
CA ILE A 239 -16.06 -0.58 -12.25
C ILE A 239 -17.40 0.14 -12.45
N ARG A 240 -18.25 -0.33 -13.37
CA ARG A 240 -19.56 0.30 -13.59
C ARG A 240 -20.49 0.20 -12.37
N LEU A 241 -20.49 -0.93 -11.67
CA LEU A 241 -21.25 -1.09 -10.43
C LEU A 241 -20.73 -0.18 -9.32
N SER A 242 -19.42 0.08 -9.26
CA SER A 242 -18.86 1.03 -8.29
C SER A 242 -19.11 2.50 -8.66
N ASP A 243 -19.03 2.85 -9.95
CA ASP A 243 -19.18 4.23 -10.42
C ASP A 243 -20.64 4.70 -10.46
N GLU A 244 -21.58 3.77 -10.74
CA GLU A 244 -23.01 4.06 -10.92
C GLU A 244 -23.87 3.62 -9.72
N ASP A 245 -23.29 3.49 -8.53
CA ASP A 245 -23.96 3.06 -7.28
C ASP A 245 -24.81 1.78 -7.47
N GLY A 246 -24.22 0.78 -8.11
CA GLY A 246 -24.83 -0.51 -8.39
C GLY A 246 -25.26 -1.23 -7.11
N GLN A 247 -26.46 -1.82 -7.15
CA GLN A 247 -27.01 -2.59 -6.04
C GLN A 247 -26.99 -4.07 -6.38
N VAL A 248 -26.72 -4.92 -5.38
CA VAL A 248 -26.84 -6.38 -5.50
C VAL A 248 -28.18 -6.80 -4.94
N VAL A 249 -28.94 -7.60 -5.69
CA VAL A 249 -30.15 -8.25 -5.18
C VAL A 249 -29.69 -9.48 -4.41
N VAL A 250 -29.67 -9.36 -3.08
CA VAL A 250 -29.38 -10.47 -2.18
C VAL A 250 -30.70 -11.01 -1.67
N GLN A 251 -30.90 -12.32 -1.80
CA GLN A 251 -32.03 -12.96 -1.15
C GLN A 251 -31.85 -12.82 0.36
N VAL A 252 -32.85 -12.31 1.04
CA VAL A 252 -32.92 -12.42 2.50
C VAL A 252 -33.27 -13.87 2.75
N GLU A 253 -32.26 -14.73 2.70
CA GLU A 253 -32.37 -16.02 3.35
C GLU A 253 -32.80 -15.71 4.78
N LEU A 254 -33.99 -16.23 5.16
CA LEU A 254 -34.21 -16.51 6.57
C LEU A 254 -32.98 -17.28 7.04
N PRO A 255 -32.50 -17.07 8.29
CA PRO A 255 -31.40 -17.86 8.81
C PRO A 255 -31.86 -19.32 8.87
N GLU A 256 -31.74 -20.03 7.76
CA GLU A 256 -31.60 -21.47 7.76
C GLU A 256 -30.37 -21.70 8.61
N ILE A 257 -30.62 -22.41 9.70
CA ILE A 257 -29.63 -22.81 10.69
C ILE A 257 -28.40 -23.30 9.92
N LEU A 258 -27.32 -22.54 10.03
CA LEU A 258 -26.08 -22.67 9.28
C LEU A 258 -25.55 -24.10 9.34
N ASP A 259 -25.70 -24.83 8.23
CA ASP A 259 -25.00 -26.10 8.00
C ASP A 259 -23.65 -25.88 7.26
N ASP A 260 -23.25 -24.64 7.01
CA ASP A 260 -21.96 -24.29 6.37
C ASP A 260 -21.12 -23.31 7.21
N ASP A 261 -21.20 -23.45 8.53
CA ASP A 261 -20.27 -22.80 9.46
C ASP A 261 -18.85 -23.36 9.26
N GLU A 262 -18.03 -22.69 8.44
CA GLU A 262 -16.61 -23.02 8.30
C GLU A 262 -15.93 -22.94 9.68
N VAL A 263 -15.49 -24.11 10.15
CA VAL A 263 -14.76 -24.25 11.42
C VAL A 263 -13.48 -23.46 11.32
N SER A 264 -13.48 -22.28 11.93
CA SER A 264 -12.33 -21.38 11.89
C SER A 264 -11.21 -21.87 12.80
N GLY A 265 -11.56 -22.55 13.88
CA GLY A 265 -10.60 -23.18 14.79
C GLY A 265 -11.15 -23.44 16.19
N TYR A 266 -10.23 -23.78 17.09
CA TYR A 266 -10.49 -24.08 18.50
C TYR A 266 -9.79 -23.05 19.39
N ILE A 267 -10.54 -22.46 20.32
CA ILE A 267 -9.98 -21.76 21.48
C ILE A 267 -9.72 -22.80 22.54
N TYR A 268 -8.52 -22.81 23.10
CA TYR A 268 -8.16 -23.72 24.18
C TYR A 268 -7.73 -22.94 25.41
N VAL A 269 -8.14 -23.45 26.57
CA VAL A 269 -7.76 -22.93 27.89
C VAL A 269 -6.94 -24.02 28.56
N LEU A 270 -5.68 -23.71 28.86
CA LEU A 270 -4.76 -24.63 29.52
C LEU A 270 -4.49 -24.20 30.95
N ARG A 271 -4.19 -25.19 31.79
CA ARG A 271 -3.65 -25.00 33.13
C ARG A 271 -2.21 -25.52 33.18
N SER A 272 -1.33 -24.76 33.82
CA SER A 272 0.04 -25.21 34.08
C SER A 272 0.05 -26.27 35.19
N LEU A 273 0.81 -27.35 34.97
CA LEU A 273 1.14 -28.36 35.99
C LEU A 273 2.59 -28.19 36.47
N SER A 274 3.14 -26.98 36.40
CA SER A 274 4.49 -26.68 36.87
C SER A 274 4.63 -26.93 38.37
N SER A 275 5.76 -27.52 38.75
CA SER A 275 6.16 -27.76 40.15
C SER A 275 6.92 -26.59 40.78
N ASP A 276 7.11 -25.49 40.04
CA ASP A 276 7.79 -24.29 40.54
C ASP A 276 6.93 -23.60 41.62
N PRO A 277 7.44 -23.35 42.84
CA PRO A 277 6.69 -22.69 43.92
C PRO A 277 6.04 -21.37 43.52
N GLN A 278 6.68 -20.57 42.65
CA GLN A 278 6.13 -19.28 42.22
C GLN A 278 4.91 -19.40 41.31
N ILE A 279 4.78 -20.51 40.60
CA ILE A 279 3.69 -20.80 39.66
C ILE A 279 2.62 -21.65 40.35
N ALA A 280 3.03 -22.56 41.23
CA ALA A 280 2.15 -23.46 41.97
C ALA A 280 1.32 -22.74 43.05
N GLU A 281 1.81 -21.64 43.62
CA GLU A 281 1.06 -20.80 44.56
C GLU A 281 -0.03 -19.94 43.88
N LEU A 282 0.05 -19.75 42.55
CA LEU A 282 -0.93 -18.97 41.80
C LEU A 282 -2.18 -19.80 41.51
N ASN A 283 -3.24 -19.51 42.25
CA ASN A 283 -4.57 -20.04 41.96
C ASN A 283 -5.13 -19.39 40.68
N HIS A 284 -5.82 -20.18 39.86
CA HIS A 284 -6.48 -19.72 38.62
C HIS A 284 -5.56 -19.22 37.50
N LEU A 285 -4.33 -19.74 37.43
CA LEU A 285 -3.44 -19.48 36.30
C LEU A 285 -3.87 -20.27 35.06
N HIS A 286 -4.32 -19.55 34.03
CA HIS A 286 -4.76 -20.13 32.77
C HIS A 286 -4.02 -19.51 31.57
N LYS A 287 -3.70 -20.34 30.59
CA LYS A 287 -3.24 -19.91 29.27
C LYS A 287 -4.38 -20.01 28.29
N ILE A 288 -4.69 -18.93 27.58
CA ILE A 288 -5.72 -18.92 26.55
C ILE A 288 -5.04 -18.77 25.19
N GLY A 289 -5.36 -19.65 24.24
CA GLY A 289 -4.80 -19.60 22.89
C GLY A 289 -5.76 -20.09 21.84
N PHE A 290 -5.43 -19.84 20.57
CA PHE A 290 -6.21 -20.23 19.41
C PHE A 290 -5.40 -21.17 18.50
N THR A 291 -6.07 -22.18 17.92
CA THR A 291 -5.48 -23.07 16.92
C THR A 291 -6.49 -23.39 15.83
N ARG A 292 -6.02 -23.46 14.57
CA ARG A 292 -6.84 -23.96 13.45
C ARG A 292 -6.87 -25.49 13.38
N GLY A 293 -5.85 -26.16 13.94
CA GLY A 293 -5.72 -27.62 13.97
C GLY A 293 -6.19 -28.22 15.31
N SER A 294 -5.81 -29.47 15.59
CA SER A 294 -6.12 -30.09 16.88
C SER A 294 -5.33 -29.46 18.02
N VAL A 295 -5.99 -29.27 19.17
CA VAL A 295 -5.37 -28.74 20.39
C VAL A 295 -4.24 -29.65 20.87
N GLU A 296 -4.44 -30.96 20.79
CA GLU A 296 -3.45 -31.99 21.17
C GLU A 296 -2.13 -31.85 20.39
N ALA A 297 -2.18 -31.57 19.09
CA ALA A 297 -0.98 -31.37 18.29
C ALA A 297 -0.22 -30.10 18.69
N ARG A 298 -0.94 -29.06 19.13
CA ARG A 298 -0.36 -27.78 19.55
C ARG A 298 0.36 -27.87 20.91
N ILE A 299 -0.10 -28.74 21.82
CA ILE A 299 0.45 -28.91 23.17
C ILE A 299 1.53 -30.00 23.28
N LYS A 300 1.74 -30.82 22.24
CA LYS A 300 2.66 -31.98 22.26
C LYS A 300 4.11 -31.66 22.69
N ASN A 301 4.57 -30.42 22.50
CA ASN A 301 5.91 -29.97 22.87
C ASN A 301 5.89 -28.87 23.96
N ALA A 302 4.83 -28.80 24.78
CA ALA A 302 4.68 -27.76 25.80
C ALA A 302 5.83 -27.76 26.83
N GLU A 303 6.25 -28.94 27.31
CA GLU A 303 7.32 -29.10 28.32
C GLU A 303 8.66 -28.46 27.90
N LYS A 304 8.94 -28.36 26.61
CA LYS A 304 10.20 -27.83 26.08
C LYS A 304 10.10 -26.39 25.60
N SER A 305 8.91 -25.80 25.64
CA SER A 305 8.65 -24.51 25.05
C SER A 305 8.52 -23.43 26.14
N PRO A 306 9.30 -22.33 26.04
CA PRO A 306 9.19 -21.20 26.96
C PRO A 306 7.79 -20.59 27.01
N THR A 307 7.02 -20.69 25.92
CA THR A 307 5.63 -20.20 25.83
C THR A 307 4.66 -20.92 26.79
N TYR A 308 5.01 -22.12 27.23
CA TYR A 308 4.26 -22.94 28.17
C TYR A 308 4.97 -23.10 29.52
N LEU A 309 5.82 -22.15 29.87
CA LEU A 309 6.56 -22.12 31.14
C LEU A 309 7.51 -23.31 31.34
N MET A 310 7.87 -24.01 30.25
CA MET A 310 8.68 -25.24 30.26
C MET A 310 8.10 -26.34 31.16
N ALA A 311 6.77 -26.39 31.28
CA ALA A 311 6.05 -27.30 32.14
C ALA A 311 5.00 -28.11 31.35
N PRO A 312 4.59 -29.28 31.86
CA PRO A 312 3.43 -29.98 31.33
C PRO A 312 2.17 -29.13 31.55
N VAL A 313 1.23 -29.21 30.60
CA VAL A 313 -0.01 -28.43 30.59
C VAL A 313 -1.21 -29.34 30.39
N GLU A 314 -2.31 -29.03 31.08
CA GLU A 314 -3.58 -29.74 31.01
C GLU A 314 -4.61 -28.89 30.24
N VAL A 315 -5.41 -29.52 29.37
CA VAL A 315 -6.52 -28.85 28.68
C VAL A 315 -7.73 -28.82 29.61
N VAL A 316 -8.12 -27.62 30.06
CA VAL A 316 -9.27 -27.43 30.97
C VAL A 316 -10.56 -27.20 30.21
N ALA A 317 -10.48 -26.50 29.07
CA ALA A 317 -11.63 -26.23 28.22
C ALA A 317 -11.20 -26.06 26.76
N SER A 318 -12.09 -26.44 25.85
CA SER A 318 -11.97 -26.20 24.42
C SER A 318 -13.30 -25.71 23.84
N TYR A 319 -13.24 -24.63 23.06
CA TYR A 319 -14.40 -24.01 22.43
C TYR A 319 -14.19 -24.02 20.92
N ARG A 320 -15.19 -24.52 20.19
CA ARG A 320 -15.20 -24.49 18.74
C ARG A 320 -15.70 -23.13 18.28
N THR A 321 -15.01 -22.54 17.32
CA THR A 321 -15.36 -21.22 16.78
C THR A 321 -15.60 -21.29 15.28
N TYR A 322 -16.53 -20.47 14.82
CA TYR A 322 -17.00 -20.41 13.45
C TYR A 322 -16.82 -18.98 12.93
N ASN A 323 -16.38 -18.86 11.68
CA ASN A 323 -16.14 -17.59 10.97
C ASN A 323 -15.36 -16.50 11.76
N THR A 324 -14.39 -16.89 12.59
CA THR A 324 -13.63 -15.97 13.47
C THR A 324 -12.20 -15.72 12.98
N ARG A 325 -11.78 -14.45 13.00
CA ARG A 325 -10.38 -14.07 12.77
C ARG A 325 -9.57 -14.22 14.05
N ALA A 326 -8.56 -15.08 14.03
CA ALA A 326 -7.66 -15.37 15.17
C ALA A 326 -7.07 -14.11 15.81
N SER A 327 -6.54 -13.19 15.00
CA SER A 327 -5.92 -11.96 15.49
C SER A 327 -6.90 -11.02 16.21
N ALA A 328 -8.15 -10.96 15.74
CA ALA A 328 -9.17 -10.14 16.38
C ALA A 328 -9.57 -10.72 17.74
N LEU A 329 -9.69 -12.05 17.83
CA LEU A 329 -9.96 -12.76 19.07
C LEU A 329 -8.84 -12.54 20.10
N GLU A 330 -7.59 -12.73 19.70
CA GLU A 330 -6.43 -12.50 20.57
C GLU A 330 -6.41 -11.08 21.10
N ASN A 331 -6.60 -10.08 20.24
CA ASN A 331 -6.67 -8.67 20.66
C ASN A 331 -7.80 -8.40 21.66
N LEU A 332 -8.97 -9.01 21.47
CA LEU A 332 -10.10 -8.85 22.41
C LEU A 332 -9.78 -9.48 23.76
N LEU A 333 -9.21 -10.68 23.78
CA LEU A 333 -8.79 -11.35 25.02
C LEU A 333 -7.70 -10.55 25.74
N HIS A 334 -6.67 -10.10 25.02
CA HIS A 334 -5.62 -9.25 25.57
C HIS A 334 -6.19 -7.96 26.16
N ARG A 335 -7.17 -7.34 25.50
CA ARG A 335 -7.82 -6.11 25.97
C ARG A 335 -8.64 -6.34 27.24
N VAL A 336 -9.44 -7.41 27.28
CA VAL A 336 -10.33 -7.71 28.42
C VAL A 336 -9.52 -8.13 29.65
N PHE A 337 -8.45 -8.92 29.45
CA PHE A 337 -7.64 -9.48 30.53
C PHE A 337 -6.30 -8.76 30.73
N ALA A 338 -6.15 -7.54 30.20
CA ALA A 338 -4.91 -6.77 30.28
C ALA A 338 -4.42 -6.58 31.73
N GLU A 339 -5.35 -6.31 32.66
CA GLU A 339 -5.04 -6.01 34.07
C GLU A 339 -4.67 -7.24 34.91
N VAL A 340 -4.94 -8.44 34.40
CA VAL A 340 -4.75 -9.74 35.09
C VAL A 340 -3.78 -10.66 34.35
N ARG A 341 -3.01 -10.08 33.42
CA ARG A 341 -1.92 -10.77 32.76
C ARG A 341 -0.82 -11.08 33.76
N LEU A 342 -0.26 -12.29 33.66
CA LEU A 342 0.92 -12.69 34.41
C LEU A 342 2.14 -11.91 33.88
N ASP A 343 2.76 -11.12 34.76
CA ASP A 343 4.06 -10.48 34.48
C ASP A 343 5.16 -11.37 35.07
N LEU A 344 5.66 -12.31 34.25
CA LEU A 344 6.73 -13.22 34.65
C LEU A 344 7.76 -13.33 33.52
N THR A 345 8.99 -12.95 33.83
CA THR A 345 10.11 -13.08 32.89
C THR A 345 10.80 -14.41 33.11
N GLN A 346 10.71 -15.34 32.15
CA GLN A 346 11.37 -16.64 32.24
C GLN A 346 12.60 -16.69 31.34
N ALA A 347 13.75 -17.08 31.89
CA ALA A 347 14.99 -17.28 31.13
C ALA A 347 15.06 -18.72 30.60
N ASP A 348 15.23 -18.87 29.28
CA ASP A 348 15.49 -20.15 28.63
C ASP A 348 16.83 -20.75 29.08
N GLN A 349 17.06 -22.05 28.87
CA GLN A 349 18.34 -22.74 29.12
C GLN A 349 19.53 -22.09 28.37
N LYS A 350 19.24 -21.24 27.37
CA LYS A 350 20.20 -20.47 26.57
C LYS A 350 20.34 -19.00 27.02
N GLY A 351 19.75 -18.60 28.16
CA GLY A 351 19.83 -17.24 28.69
C GLY A 351 18.98 -16.19 27.97
N ARG A 352 17.98 -16.62 27.17
CA ARG A 352 17.03 -15.71 26.50
C ARG A 352 15.80 -15.51 27.38
N SER A 353 15.50 -14.27 27.72
CA SER A 353 14.30 -13.92 28.46
C SER A 353 13.08 -13.93 27.55
N TYR A 354 12.06 -14.70 27.92
CA TYR A 354 10.75 -14.73 27.28
C TYR A 354 9.69 -14.27 28.28
N ASP A 355 8.84 -13.34 27.83
CA ASP A 355 7.64 -12.90 28.54
C ASP A 355 6.42 -13.55 27.86
N PRO A 356 5.75 -14.51 28.51
CA PRO A 356 4.67 -15.24 27.89
C PRO A 356 3.35 -14.46 28.01
N ALA A 357 3.01 -13.70 26.96
CA ALA A 357 1.90 -12.74 26.94
C ALA A 357 0.47 -13.31 27.04
N GLU A 358 0.34 -14.63 27.06
CA GLU A 358 -0.92 -15.36 26.93
C GLU A 358 -1.36 -16.04 28.24
N TRP A 359 -0.72 -15.70 29.37
CA TRP A 359 -1.07 -16.22 30.69
C TRP A 359 -1.82 -15.20 31.52
N TYR A 360 -2.93 -15.63 32.12
CA TYR A 360 -3.83 -14.79 32.88
C TYR A 360 -4.19 -15.46 34.20
N VAL A 361 -4.30 -14.67 35.27
CA VAL A 361 -4.76 -15.10 36.59
C VAL A 361 -6.24 -14.79 36.71
N VAL A 362 -7.09 -15.68 36.19
CA VAL A 362 -8.54 -15.47 36.07
C VAL A 362 -9.30 -16.77 36.35
N PRO A 363 -10.37 -16.74 37.16
CA PRO A 363 -11.22 -17.91 37.37
C PRO A 363 -11.82 -18.43 36.06
N ARG A 364 -11.88 -19.75 35.91
CA ARG A 364 -12.42 -20.41 34.71
C ARG A 364 -13.81 -19.88 34.32
N VAL A 365 -14.70 -19.72 35.30
CA VAL A 365 -16.08 -19.27 35.06
C VAL A 365 -16.14 -17.94 34.29
N VAL A 366 -15.18 -17.05 34.54
CA VAL A 366 -15.10 -15.76 33.86
C VAL A 366 -14.55 -15.91 32.44
N ILE A 367 -13.62 -16.84 32.23
CA ILE A 367 -13.10 -17.16 30.89
C ILE A 367 -14.23 -17.74 30.02
N ASP A 368 -15.01 -18.66 30.57
CA ASP A 368 -16.16 -19.27 29.89
C ASP A 368 -17.16 -18.18 29.46
N GLN A 369 -17.53 -17.28 30.38
CA GLN A 369 -18.42 -16.15 30.09
C GLN A 369 -17.84 -15.17 29.05
N ALA A 370 -16.54 -14.87 29.13
CA ALA A 370 -15.89 -13.98 28.17
C ALA A 370 -15.92 -14.58 26.76
N ILE A 371 -15.70 -15.89 26.63
CA ILE A 371 -15.74 -16.59 25.35
C ILE A 371 -17.16 -16.59 24.77
N ASP A 372 -18.18 -16.84 25.60
CA ASP A 372 -19.59 -16.78 25.16
C ASP A 372 -19.97 -15.35 24.71
N LEU A 373 -19.49 -14.33 25.41
CA LEU A 373 -19.67 -12.91 25.04
C LEU A 373 -18.90 -12.53 23.77
N ILE A 374 -17.77 -13.19 23.48
CA ILE A 374 -17.03 -12.99 22.23
C ILE A 374 -17.77 -13.64 21.06
N ILE A 375 -18.35 -14.83 21.26
CA ILE A 375 -19.13 -15.53 20.24
C ILE A 375 -20.41 -14.76 19.91
N SER A 376 -21.08 -14.20 20.92
CA SER A 376 -22.27 -13.36 20.73
C SER A 376 -21.96 -11.93 20.22
N GLY A 377 -20.71 -11.47 20.36
CA GLY A 377 -20.27 -10.14 19.91
C GLY A 377 -20.42 -9.00 20.93
N ASP A 378 -20.99 -9.28 22.10
CA ASP A 378 -21.28 -8.28 23.14
C ASP A 378 -20.06 -7.93 24.03
N ILE A 379 -18.92 -8.60 23.83
CA ILE A 379 -17.67 -8.38 24.59
C ILE A 379 -17.12 -6.95 24.51
N VAL A 380 -17.54 -6.14 23.53
CA VAL A 380 -16.99 -4.80 23.30
C VAL A 380 -17.22 -3.88 24.51
N ASN A 381 -18.34 -4.06 25.22
CA ASN A 381 -18.79 -3.21 26.31
C ASN A 381 -18.49 -3.79 27.71
N VAL A 382 -17.58 -4.76 27.81
CA VAL A 382 -17.33 -5.47 29.06
C VAL A 382 -15.87 -5.32 29.49
N VAL A 383 -15.65 -5.06 30.77
CA VAL A 383 -14.32 -4.95 31.39
C VAL A 383 -14.26 -5.92 32.55
N TYR A 384 -13.10 -6.57 32.73
CA TYR A 384 -12.86 -7.44 33.88
C TYR A 384 -12.49 -6.60 35.11
N ASP A 385 -13.21 -6.79 36.22
CA ASP A 385 -12.88 -6.15 37.50
C ASP A 385 -12.08 -7.14 38.37
N ARG A 386 -10.82 -6.79 38.66
CA ARG A 386 -9.89 -7.59 39.49
C ARG A 386 -10.38 -7.77 40.92
N SER A 387 -11.11 -6.80 41.47
CA SER A 387 -11.55 -6.83 42.88
C SER A 387 -12.77 -7.73 43.09
N ALA A 388 -13.61 -7.82 42.06
CA ALA A 388 -14.86 -8.57 42.10
C ALA A 388 -14.79 -9.92 41.36
N GLU A 389 -13.63 -10.23 40.75
CA GLU A 389 -13.38 -11.44 39.94
C GLU A 389 -14.49 -11.73 38.93
N ARG A 390 -15.03 -10.67 38.31
CA ARG A 390 -16.18 -10.78 37.41
C ARG A 390 -16.12 -9.76 36.28
N LEU A 391 -16.81 -10.09 35.20
CA LEU A 391 -17.04 -9.17 34.09
C LEU A 391 -18.10 -8.15 34.48
N VAL A 392 -17.79 -6.87 34.32
CA VAL A 392 -18.70 -5.76 34.59
C VAL A 392 -18.93 -5.00 33.29
N SER A 393 -20.19 -4.60 33.05
CA SER A 393 -20.51 -3.70 31.93
C SER A 393 -19.77 -2.39 32.10
N ARG A 394 -19.02 -1.99 31.09
CA ARG A 394 -18.35 -0.69 31.01
C ARG A 394 -19.42 0.39 31.16
N ALA A 395 -19.36 1.16 32.25
CA ALA A 395 -20.13 2.39 32.35
C ALA A 395 -19.73 3.30 31.16
N PRO A 396 -20.68 3.93 30.45
CA PRO A 396 -20.34 4.88 29.41
C PRO A 396 -19.46 5.94 30.05
N ALA A 397 -18.25 6.14 29.51
CA ALA A 397 -17.38 7.20 29.96
C ALA A 397 -18.15 8.51 29.80
N SER A 398 -18.47 9.16 30.92
CA SER A 398 -18.93 10.54 30.91
C SER A 398 -17.87 11.37 30.20
N HIS A 399 -18.18 11.83 28.99
CA HIS A 399 -17.48 12.94 28.39
C HIS A 399 -17.57 14.12 29.36
N ALA A 400 -16.51 14.31 30.14
CA ALA A 400 -16.20 15.60 30.73
C ALA A 400 -15.45 16.36 29.63
N ASP A 401 -16.20 17.18 28.90
CA ASP A 401 -15.63 18.33 28.20
C ASP A 401 -15.06 19.27 29.26
N ASP A 402 -13.75 19.54 29.19
CA ASP A 402 -13.12 20.76 29.71
C ASP A 402 -11.96 21.14 28.78
#